data_AF-A0A832H0W6-F1
#
_entry.id   AF-A0A832H0W6-F1
#
_cell.length_a   1.000
_cell.length_b   1.000
_cell.length_c   1.000
_cell.angle_alpha   90.00
_cell.angle_beta   90.00
_cell.angle_gamma   90.00
#
_symmetry.space_group_name_H-M   'P 1'
#
loop_
_entity.id
_entity.type
_entity.pdbx_description
1 polymer ?
#
loop_
_entity_poly.entity_id
_entity_poly.type
_entity_poly.pdbx_seq_one_letter_code
_entity_poly.pdbx_strand_id
1 'polypeptide(L)'
;MNFIEGLPDGQKFLRLHAEAFAAKTRDKLTSLYMDTPEERYSKLFESEPEIIDRVPNYHLASYLGIKPESLSRLKRRIYLRKIS
;
A
#
# COMPACT_ATOMS: atom_id res chain seq x y z
N MET A 1 27.17 11.46 15.30
CA MET A 1 27.68 10.08 15.17
C MET A 1 26.73 9.35 14.23
N ASN A 2 27.18 8.99 13.02
CA ASN A 2 26.34 8.31 12.03
C ASN A 2 26.06 6.88 12.52
N PHE A 3 24.86 6.66 13.08
CA PHE A 3 24.43 5.38 13.67
C PHE A 3 24.65 4.18 12.72
N ILE A 4 24.61 4.44 11.41
CA ILE A 4 24.68 3.41 10.38
C ILE A 4 26.12 3.02 10.01
N GLU A 5 27.10 3.89 10.26
CA GLU A 5 28.53 3.58 10.03
C GLU A 5 29.12 2.70 11.15
N GLY A 6 28.50 2.69 12.34
CA GLY A 6 28.93 1.88 13.47
C GLY A 6 28.31 0.47 13.53
N LEU A 7 27.37 0.14 12.62
CA LEU A 7 26.73 -1.17 12.55
C LEU A 7 27.57 -2.14 11.73
N PRO A 8 27.95 -3.32 12.27
CA PRO A 8 28.50 -4.41 11.46
C PRO A 8 27.55 -4.73 10.31
N ASP A 9 28.07 -4.80 9.08
CA ASP A 9 27.28 -5.01 7.85
C ASP A 9 26.21 -3.94 7.56
N GLY A 10 26.27 -2.75 8.17
CA GLY A 10 25.31 -1.66 7.96
C GLY A 10 25.12 -1.28 6.49
N GLN A 11 26.20 -1.28 5.70
CA GLN A 11 26.14 -1.01 4.26
C GLN A 11 25.36 -2.10 3.49
N LYS A 12 25.52 -3.37 3.87
CA LYS A 12 24.79 -4.49 3.26
C LYS A 12 23.32 -4.42 3.64
N PHE A 13 23.00 -4.16 4.91
CA PHE A 13 21.63 -3.95 5.37
C PHE A 13 20.94 -2.82 4.59
N LEU A 14 21.58 -1.65 4.50
CA LEU A 14 21.04 -0.51 3.77
C LEU A 14 20.78 -0.83 2.30
N ARG A 15 21.73 -1.51 1.63
CA ARG A 15 21.57 -1.89 0.23
C ARG A 15 20.35 -2.79 0.04
N LEU A 16 20.24 -3.86 0.83
CA LEU A 16 19.11 -4.79 0.74
C LEU A 16 17.77 -4.10 1.03
N HIS A 17 17.74 -3.20 2.02
CA HIS A 17 16.55 -2.43 2.34
C HIS A 17 16.16 -1.48 1.20
N ALA A 18 17.14 -0.77 0.62
CA ALA A 18 16.92 0.13 -0.50
C ALA A 18 16.42 -0.63 -1.75
N GLU A 19 17.00 -1.79 -2.06
CA GLU A 19 16.57 -2.66 -3.15
C GLU A 19 15.12 -3.14 -2.94
N ALA A 20 14.79 -3.63 -1.75
CA ALA A 20 13.44 -4.07 -1.42
C ALA A 20 12.42 -2.92 -1.49
N PHE A 21 12.77 -1.74 -0.96
CA PHE A 21 11.93 -0.55 -1.01
C PHE A 21 11.70 -0.07 -2.45
N ALA A 22 12.75 -0.09 -3.28
CA ALA A 22 12.65 0.27 -4.69
C ALA A 22 11.75 -0.70 -5.46
N ALA A 23 11.89 -2.01 -5.23
CA ALA A 23 11.03 -3.03 -5.83
C ALA A 23 9.56 -2.82 -5.43
N LYS A 24 9.28 -2.63 -4.14
CA LYS A 24 7.93 -2.37 -3.62
C LYS A 24 7.33 -1.09 -4.20
N THR A 25 8.12 -0.03 -4.30
CA THR A 25 7.69 1.25 -4.88
C THR A 25 7.36 1.10 -6.36
N ARG A 26 8.19 0.38 -7.12
CA ARG A 26 7.93 0.05 -8.53
C ARG A 26 6.60 -0.70 -8.69
N ASP A 27 6.35 -1.73 -7.88
CA ASP A 27 5.11 -2.51 -7.95
C ASP A 27 3.87 -1.64 -7.61
N LYS A 28 3.98 -0.77 -6.60
CA LYS A 28 2.92 0.20 -6.23
C LYS A 28 2.65 1.17 -7.37
N LEU A 29 3.69 1.68 -8.04
CA LEU A 29 3.55 2.55 -9.21
C LEU A 29 2.90 1.81 -10.39
N THR A 30 3.35 0.59 -10.71
CA THR A 30 2.72 -0.23 -11.76
C THR A 30 1.24 -0.45 -11.46
N SER A 31 0.89 -0.77 -10.22
CA SER A 31 -0.50 -0.89 -9.75
C SER A 31 -1.30 0.40 -9.94
N LEU A 32 -0.69 1.57 -9.71
CA LEU A 32 -1.36 2.85 -9.93
C LEU A 32 -1.73 3.11 -11.41
N TYR A 33 -0.94 2.60 -12.36
CA TYR A 33 -1.22 2.78 -13.79
C TYR A 33 -2.05 1.66 -14.42
N MET A 34 -1.90 0.43 -13.94
CA MET A 34 -2.45 -0.75 -14.60
C MET A 34 -3.69 -1.32 -13.90
N ASP A 35 -3.79 -1.17 -12.58
CA ASP A 35 -4.89 -1.75 -11.83
C ASP A 35 -6.08 -0.78 -11.72
N THR A 36 -7.27 -1.37 -11.69
CA THR A 36 -8.50 -0.66 -11.32
C THR A 36 -8.49 -0.26 -9.83
N PRO A 37 -9.28 0.73 -9.41
CA PRO A 37 -9.41 1.09 -7.99
C PRO A 37 -9.83 -0.06 -7.08
N GLU A 38 -10.63 -1.00 -7.58
CA GLU A 38 -11.06 -2.19 -6.83
C GLU A 38 -9.92 -3.17 -6.62
N GLU A 39 -9.13 -3.45 -7.66
CA GLU A 39 -7.93 -4.28 -7.55
C GLU A 39 -6.89 -3.67 -6.62
N ARG A 40 -6.67 -2.34 -6.69
CA ARG A 40 -5.79 -1.63 -5.76
C ARG A 40 -6.25 -1.75 -4.32
N TYR A 41 -7.56 -1.62 -4.08
CA TYR A 41 -8.11 -1.79 -2.74
C TYR A 41 -7.94 -3.22 -2.24
N SER A 42 -8.23 -4.22 -3.06
CA SER A 42 -8.06 -5.63 -2.70
C SER A 42 -6.60 -5.97 -2.39
N LYS A 43 -5.65 -5.53 -3.23
CA LYS A 43 -4.22 -5.69 -2.96
C LYS A 43 -3.80 -5.02 -1.65
N LEU A 44 -4.27 -3.80 -1.37
CA LEU A 44 -4.00 -3.11 -0.10
C LEU A 44 -4.61 -3.87 1.10
N PHE A 45 -5.83 -4.38 0.95
CA PHE A 45 -6.52 -5.14 1.99
C PHE A 45 -5.82 -6.45 2.33
N GLU A 46 -5.20 -7.10 1.34
CA GLU A 46 -4.46 -8.36 1.54
C GLU A 46 -3.03 -8.13 2.05
N SER A 47 -2.34 -7.09 1.58
CA SER A 47 -0.92 -6.86 1.88
C SER A 47 -0.67 -5.99 3.10
N GLU A 48 -1.51 -4.98 3.34
CA GLU A 48 -1.34 -3.96 4.39
C GLU A 48 -2.70 -3.60 5.01
N PRO A 49 -3.50 -4.58 5.51
CA PRO A 49 -4.84 -4.35 6.04
C PRO A 49 -4.87 -3.28 7.13
N GLU A 50 -3.81 -3.18 7.93
CA GLU A 50 -3.68 -2.23 9.02
C GLU A 50 -3.61 -0.76 8.56
N ILE A 51 -3.31 -0.49 7.28
CA ILE A 51 -3.38 0.85 6.71
C ILE A 51 -4.83 1.28 6.50
N ILE A 52 -5.70 0.34 6.13
CA ILE A 52 -7.12 0.65 5.83
C ILE A 52 -7.85 1.14 7.07
N ASP A 53 -7.48 0.63 8.25
CA ASP A 53 -8.08 1.00 9.53
C ASP A 53 -7.46 2.26 10.13
N ARG A 54 -6.18 2.53 9.87
CA ARG A 54 -5.44 3.66 10.46
C ARG A 54 -5.54 4.95 9.64
N VAL A 55 -5.73 4.85 8.34
CA VAL A 55 -5.71 6.00 7.43
C VAL A 55 -7.12 6.56 7.25
N PRO A 56 -7.31 7.89 7.38
CA PRO A 56 -8.59 8.52 7.07
C PRO A 56 -9.09 8.18 5.67
N ASN A 57 -10.40 7.93 5.54
CA ASN A 57 -11.03 7.48 4.29
C ASN A 57 -10.72 8.42 3.09
N TYR A 58 -10.56 9.73 3.31
CA TYR A 58 -10.25 10.65 2.22
C TYR A 58 -8.87 10.38 1.59
N HIS A 59 -7.85 10.11 2.42
CA HIS A 59 -6.51 9.75 1.95
C HIS A 59 -6.54 8.40 1.23
N LEU A 60 -7.30 7.44 1.76
CA LEU A 60 -7.48 6.14 1.12
C LEU A 60 -8.18 6.29 -0.24
N ALA A 61 -9.20 7.13 -0.36
CA ALA A 61 -9.85 7.42 -1.64
C ALA A 61 -8.88 8.05 -2.65
N SER A 62 -8.08 9.02 -2.20
CA SER A 62 -7.05 9.66 -3.02
C SER A 62 -6.01 8.67 -3.53
N TYR A 63 -5.49 7.79 -2.66
CA TYR A 63 -4.56 6.72 -3.03
C TYR A 63 -5.17 5.77 -4.08
N LEU A 64 -6.46 5.46 -3.95
CA LEU A 64 -7.17 4.58 -4.88
C LEU A 64 -7.65 5.31 -6.14
N GLY A 65 -7.37 6.61 -6.31
CA GLY A 65 -7.78 7.39 -7.47
C GLY A 65 -9.30 7.53 -7.63
N ILE A 66 -10.05 7.54 -6.53
CA ILE A 66 -11.51 7.65 -6.53
C ILE A 66 -11.99 8.76 -5.59
N LYS A 67 -13.23 9.22 -5.79
CA LYS A 67 -13.86 10.15 -4.86
C LYS A 67 -14.18 9.47 -3.52
N PRO A 68 -14.18 10.19 -2.39
CA PRO A 68 -14.51 9.62 -1.07
C PRO A 68 -15.84 8.86 -1.02
N GLU A 69 -16.88 9.33 -1.74
CA GLU A 69 -18.19 8.68 -1.77
C GLU A 69 -18.14 7.32 -2.47
N SER A 70 -17.25 7.17 -3.47
CA SER A 70 -17.04 5.92 -4.19
C SER A 70 -16.36 4.87 -3.31
N LEU A 71 -15.48 5.28 -2.39
CA LEU A 71 -14.79 4.37 -1.47
C LEU A 71 -15.78 3.64 -0.56
N SER A 72 -16.76 4.36 0.01
CA SER A 72 -17.77 3.74 0.87
C SER A 72 -18.58 2.66 0.13
N ARG A 73 -18.92 2.90 -1.14
CA ARG A 73 -19.61 1.92 -2.00
C ARG A 73 -18.72 0.70 -2.29
N LEU A 74 -17.44 0.94 -2.59
CA LEU A 74 -16.46 -0.12 -2.84
C LEU A 74 -16.28 -1.03 -1.62
N LYS A 75 -16.07 -0.45 -0.43
CA LYS A 75 -15.96 -1.20 0.85
C LYS A 75 -17.17 -2.10 1.07
N ARG A 76 -18.39 -1.58 0.87
CA ARG A 76 -19.64 -2.35 1.01
C ARG A 76 -19.70 -3.51 0.03
N ARG A 77 -19.38 -3.29 -1.25
CA ARG A 77 -19.41 -4.35 -2.27
C ARG A 77 -18.45 -5.49 -1.94
N ILE A 78 -17.22 -5.16 -1.53
CA ILE A 78 -16.20 -6.15 -1.17
C ILE A 78 -16.59 -6.92 0.10
N TYR A 79 -17.12 -6.23 1.11
CA TYR A 79 -17.61 -6.88 2.34
C TYR A 79 -18.73 -7.89 2.03
N LEU A 80 -19.72 -7.51 1.22
CA LEU A 80 -20.80 -8.42 0.84
C LEU A 80 -20.31 -9.64 0.05
N ARG A 81 -19.32 -9.47 -0.84
CA ARG A 81 -18.73 -10.56 -1.63
C ARG A 81 -17.93 -11.57 -0.81
N LYS A 82 -17.47 -11.19 0.39
CA LYS A 82 -16.75 -12.11 1.31
C LYS A 82 -17.69 -12.94 2.19
N ILE A 83 -18.96 -12.58 2.30
CA ILE A 83 -19.94 -13.26 3.17
C ILE A 83 -20.81 -14.25 2.37
N SER A 84 -20.94 -14.03 1.06
CA SER A 84 -21.54 -14.98 0.10
C SER A 84 -20.60 -16.13 -0.20
#